data_AF-A0A0S7ESK9-F1
#
_entry.id   AF-A0A0S7ESK9-F1
#
_cell.length_a   1.000
_cell.length_b   1.000
_cell.length_c   1.000
_cell.angle_alpha   90.00
_cell.angle_beta   90.00
_cell.angle_gamma   90.00
#
_symmetry.space_group_name_H-M   'P 1'
#
loop_
_entity.id
_entity.type
_entity.pdbx_description
1 polymer ?
#
loop_
_entity_poly.entity_id
_entity_poly.type
_entity_poly.pdbx_seq_one_letter_code
_entity_poly.pdbx_strand_id
1 'polypeptide(L)'
;ESSLSLQSSLGSEISSSTTVPMRDLYATFHTNVLVNASGACQYIPPGILKSTCYIDVRWFPFDIQKCDLKFGSWTHNGWLLDLQMMDVDISTYIPNGEWD
;
A
#
# COMPACT_ATOMS: atom_id res chain seq x y z
N GLU A 1 6.92 18.27 1.82
CA GLU A 1 7.81 17.58 0.87
C GLU A 1 9.05 17.16 1.62
N SER A 2 9.18 15.87 1.87
CA SER A 2 10.38 15.23 2.43
C SER A 2 10.11 13.72 2.38
N SER A 3 10.22 13.15 1.18
CA SER A 3 10.17 11.71 0.93
C SER A 3 11.54 11.10 1.26
N LEU A 4 11.58 10.13 2.17
CA LEU A 4 12.77 9.30 2.36
C LEU A 4 12.76 8.17 1.33
N SER A 5 13.56 8.33 0.28
CA SER A 5 13.94 7.26 -0.63
C SER A 5 15.06 6.43 0.00
N LEU A 6 14.77 5.18 0.37
CA LEU A 6 15.83 4.18 0.59
C LEU A 6 16.31 3.72 -0.79
N GLN A 7 17.43 4.30 -1.24
CA GLN A 7 18.25 3.71 -2.30
C GLN A 7 19.16 2.65 -1.67
N SER A 8 19.05 1.41 -2.14
CA SER A 8 20.18 0.48 -2.17
C SER A 8 20.48 0.16 -3.63
N SER A 9 21.68 0.52 -4.05
CA SER A 9 22.20 0.47 -5.41
C SER A 9 22.44 -0.96 -5.89
N LEU A 10 21.75 -1.38 -6.96
CA LEU A 10 22.33 -1.96 -8.18
C LEU A 10 21.19 -2.21 -9.19
N GLY A 11 21.36 -1.74 -10.43
CA GLY A 11 20.54 -2.18 -11.57
C GLY A 11 19.36 -1.27 -11.92
N SER A 12 19.25 -0.97 -13.20
CA SER A 12 18.29 -0.09 -13.85
C SER A 12 16.87 -0.67 -13.85
N GLU A 13 16.04 -0.33 -12.86
CA GLU A 13 14.58 -0.32 -13.03
C GLU A 13 14.02 0.86 -12.24
N ILE A 14 13.47 1.85 -12.96
CA ILE A 14 12.61 2.86 -12.34
C ILE A 14 11.32 2.10 -11.98
N SER A 15 11.32 1.38 -10.85
CA SER A 15 10.06 0.97 -10.25
C SER A 15 9.44 2.24 -9.70
N SER A 16 8.41 2.73 -10.37
CA SER A 16 7.60 3.86 -9.90
C SER A 16 6.90 3.40 -8.62
N SER A 17 7.59 3.48 -7.50
CA SER A 17 6.99 3.09 -6.25
C SER A 17 6.08 4.21 -5.78
N THR A 18 4.79 3.97 -5.82
CA THR A 18 3.84 4.99 -5.40
C THR A 18 3.75 4.98 -3.90
N THR A 19 4.30 6.01 -3.28
CA THR A 19 3.91 6.39 -1.92
C THR A 19 2.45 6.80 -1.99
N VAL A 20 1.56 6.00 -1.41
CA VAL A 20 0.18 6.41 -1.22
C VAL A 20 0.16 7.30 0.02
N PRO A 21 0.04 8.64 -0.10
CA PRO A 21 -0.11 9.47 1.08
C PRO A 21 -1.42 9.07 1.76
N MET A 22 -1.44 9.05 3.10
CA MET A 22 -2.63 8.66 3.87
C MET A 22 -3.88 9.52 3.58
N ARG A 23 -3.72 10.64 2.85
CA ARG A 23 -4.82 11.48 2.33
C ARG A 23 -5.60 10.82 1.18
N ASP A 24 -5.03 9.83 0.52
CA ASP A 24 -5.63 9.10 -0.61
C ASP A 24 -6.28 7.77 -0.20
N LEU A 25 -6.18 7.40 1.08
CA LEU A 25 -7.12 6.46 1.67
C LEU A 25 -8.42 7.24 1.88
N TYR A 26 -9.41 6.98 1.03
CA TYR A 26 -10.77 7.43 1.26
C TYR A 26 -11.36 6.59 2.42
N ALA A 27 -10.89 6.85 3.64
CA ALA A 27 -11.50 6.39 4.88
C ALA A 27 -12.70 7.29 5.16
N THR A 28 -13.72 7.17 4.31
CA THR A 28 -14.93 7.99 4.37
C THR A 28 -15.74 7.75 5.65
N PHE A 29 -15.43 6.68 6.40
CA PHE A 29 -16.13 6.28 7.61
C PHE A 29 -15.15 6.09 8.78
N HIS A 30 -15.42 6.77 9.88
CA HIS A 30 -14.76 6.49 11.14
C HIS A 30 -15.22 5.13 11.67
N THR A 31 -14.25 4.27 12.00
CA THR A 31 -14.49 2.95 12.57
C THR A 31 -13.91 2.85 13.97
N ASN A 32 -14.49 1.96 14.77
CA ASN A 32 -14.07 1.74 16.14
C ASN A 32 -12.78 0.92 16.20
N VAL A 33 -12.01 1.09 17.27
CA VAL A 33 -10.84 0.29 17.61
C VAL A 33 -11.26 -0.78 18.62
N LEU A 34 -10.87 -2.03 18.39
CA LEU A 34 -11.06 -3.11 19.36
C LEU A 34 -9.86 -3.12 20.31
N VAL A 35 -10.11 -3.01 21.62
CA VAL A 35 -9.07 -3.01 22.65
C VAL A 35 -9.23 -4.24 23.54
N ASN A 36 -8.16 -5.03 23.67
CA ASN A 36 -8.10 -6.19 24.55
C ASN A 36 -7.66 -5.76 25.97
N ALA A 37 -8.02 -6.55 26.99
CA ALA A 37 -7.56 -6.37 28.37
C ALA A 37 -6.02 -6.40 28.52
N SER A 38 -5.30 -7.04 27.58
CA SER A 38 -3.82 -7.00 27.53
C SER A 38 -3.24 -5.65 27.07
N GLY A 39 -4.08 -4.73 26.58
CA GLY A 39 -3.66 -3.48 25.96
C GLY A 39 -3.41 -3.59 24.44
N ALA A 40 -3.61 -4.77 23.85
CA ALA A 40 -3.52 -4.93 22.39
C ALA A 40 -4.70 -4.26 21.69
N CYS A 41 -4.41 -3.46 20.66
CA CYS A 41 -5.40 -2.75 19.87
C CYS A 41 -5.45 -3.30 18.43
N GLN A 42 -6.66 -3.55 17.93
CA GLN A 42 -6.90 -3.92 16.54
C GLN A 42 -7.75 -2.85 15.85
N TYR A 43 -7.29 -2.39 14.69
CA TYR A 43 -7.96 -1.38 13.89
C TYR A 43 -7.97 -1.79 12.42
N ILE A 44 -9.17 -1.93 11.85
CA ILE A 44 -9.40 -2.37 10.47
C ILE A 44 -10.33 -1.35 9.81
N PRO A 45 -9.80 -0.27 9.21
CA PRO A 45 -10.62 0.71 8.51
C PRO A 45 -11.01 0.22 7.11
N PRO A 46 -12.28 0.30 6.70
CA PRO A 46 -12.66 0.14 5.32
C PRO A 46 -12.26 1.40 4.53
N GLY A 47 -11.77 1.20 3.31
CA GLY A 47 -11.43 2.33 2.46
C GLY A 47 -11.10 1.92 1.04
N ILE A 48 -11.16 2.91 0.15
CA ILE A 48 -10.70 2.80 -1.23
C ILE A 48 -9.33 3.45 -1.31
N LEU A 49 -8.33 2.70 -1.76
CA LEU A 49 -6.99 3.18 -2.05
C LEU A 49 -6.88 3.51 -3.53
N LYS A 50 -6.49 4.73 -3.86
CA LYS A 50 -6.13 5.12 -5.22
C LYS A 50 -4.62 5.29 -5.30
N SER A 51 -3.97 4.44 -6.07
CA SER A 51 -2.54 4.56 -6.35
C SER A 51 -2.33 4.93 -7.83
N THR A 52 -1.25 5.64 -8.08
CA THR A 52 -0.65 5.71 -9.40
C THR A 52 0.24 4.49 -9.59
N CYS A 53 0.36 3.95 -10.80
CA CYS A 53 1.47 3.06 -11.15
C CYS A 53 1.87 3.31 -12.59
N TYR A 54 3.14 3.01 -12.91
CA TYR A 54 3.61 3.01 -14.28
C TYR A 54 3.02 1.82 -15.02
N ILE A 55 2.45 2.09 -16.20
CA ILE A 55 1.83 1.11 -17.08
C ILE A 55 2.63 1.08 -18.37
N ASP A 56 2.98 -0.13 -18.80
CA ASP A 56 3.71 -0.36 -20.05
C ASP A 56 2.80 -1.01 -21.10
N VAL A 57 2.44 -0.25 -22.13
CA VAL A 57 1.46 -0.64 -23.16
C VAL A 57 2.09 -1.15 -24.45
N ARG A 58 3.37 -1.53 -24.44
CA ARG A 58 4.09 -1.98 -25.66
C ARG A 58 3.46 -3.21 -26.33
N TRP A 59 2.79 -4.07 -25.55
CA TRP A 59 2.29 -5.38 -25.99
C TRP A 59 0.78 -5.55 -25.87
N PHE A 60 0.05 -4.44 -25.77
CA PHE A 60 -1.40 -4.47 -25.65
C PHE A 60 -2.06 -5.33 -26.76
N PRO A 61 -3.03 -6.23 -26.44
CA PRO A 61 -3.67 -6.46 -25.15
C PRO A 61 -3.06 -7.60 -24.29
N PHE A 62 -1.85 -8.05 -24.61
CA PHE A 62 -1.18 -9.19 -23.95
C PHE A 62 -0.02 -8.76 -23.04
N ASP A 63 -0.13 -7.56 -22.50
CA ASP A 63 0.80 -6.95 -21.58
C ASP A 63 0.62 -7.45 -20.15
N ILE A 64 1.72 -7.48 -19.38
CA ILE A 64 1.72 -7.81 -17.96
C ILE A 64 1.98 -6.53 -17.19
N GLN A 65 1.12 -6.23 -16.22
CA GLN A 65 1.24 -5.03 -15.40
C GLN A 65 1.67 -5.37 -13.98
N LYS A 66 2.58 -4.57 -13.43
CA LYS A 66 3.07 -4.69 -12.05
C LYS A 66 2.92 -3.35 -11.34
N CYS A 67 2.06 -3.31 -10.32
CA CYS A 67 1.80 -2.12 -9.53
C CYS A 67 2.14 -2.38 -8.05
N ASP A 68 3.15 -1.69 -7.55
CA ASP A 68 3.59 -1.81 -6.16
C ASP A 68 2.90 -0.75 -5.28
N LEU A 69 2.44 -1.15 -4.10
CA LEU A 69 1.93 -0.24 -3.06
C LEU A 69 2.99 -0.03 -1.98
N LYS A 70 3.24 1.24 -1.61
CA LYS A 70 4.10 1.57 -0.47
C LYS A 70 3.30 2.18 0.67
N PHE A 71 3.31 1.49 1.80
CA PHE A 71 2.75 1.94 3.07
C PHE A 71 3.87 2.42 3.99
N GLY A 72 3.58 3.44 4.79
CA GLY A 72 4.53 3.98 5.75
C GLY A 72 3.90 5.04 6.63
N SER A 73 4.53 5.30 7.77
CA SER A 73 4.13 6.42 8.62
C SER A 73 4.56 7.73 7.99
N TRP A 74 3.66 8.71 8.00
CA TRP A 74 3.97 10.06 7.55
C TRP A 74 4.74 10.86 8.62
N THR A 75 4.44 10.61 9.89
CA THR A 75 4.87 11.46 11.01
C THR A 75 5.97 10.86 11.86
N HIS A 76 6.15 9.54 11.82
CA HIS A 76 7.10 8.82 12.66
C HIS A 76 8.14 8.09 11.80
N ASN A 77 9.38 8.08 12.25
CA ASN A 77 10.47 7.32 11.64
C ASN A 77 10.60 5.93 12.29
N GLY A 78 11.50 5.10 11.74
CA GLY A 78 11.72 3.71 12.22
C GLY A 78 12.24 3.56 13.65
N TRP A 79 12.71 4.64 14.29
CA TRP A 79 13.11 4.61 15.70
C TRP A 79 11.92 4.71 16.66
N LEU A 80 10.84 5.37 16.20
CA LEU A 80 9.63 5.60 16.99
C LEU A 80 8.52 4.61 16.66
N LEU A 81 8.50 4.12 15.42
CA LEU A 81 7.48 3.20 14.93
C LEU A 81 8.12 2.12 14.07
N ASP A 82 8.00 0.88 14.52
CA ASP A 82 8.40 -0.30 13.76
C ASP A 82 7.16 -0.90 13.08
N LEU A 83 7.15 -0.91 11.74
CA LEU A 83 6.06 -1.44 10.93
C LEU A 83 6.41 -2.86 10.47
N GLN A 84 5.65 -3.83 10.95
CA GLN A 84 5.82 -5.24 10.60
C GLN A 84 4.79 -5.62 9.53
N MET A 85 5.26 -6.16 8.40
CA MET A 85 4.40 -6.59 7.31
C MET A 85 3.81 -7.97 7.60
N MET A 86 2.53 -8.13 7.27
CA MET A 86 1.84 -9.40 7.22
C MET A 86 1.39 -9.66 5.78
N ASP A 87 1.19 -10.94 5.44
CA ASP A 87 0.70 -11.31 4.11
C ASP A 87 -0.70 -10.72 3.87
N VAL A 88 -0.96 -10.39 2.60
CA VAL A 88 -2.26 -9.90 2.16
C VAL A 88 -3.26 -11.05 2.18
N ASP A 89 -4.39 -10.84 2.84
CA ASP A 89 -5.51 -11.77 2.82
C ASP A 89 -6.39 -11.54 1.57
N ILE A 90 -6.42 -12.52 0.68
CA ILE A 90 -7.23 -12.52 -0.55
C ILE A 90 -8.44 -13.48 -0.48
N SER A 91 -8.75 -14.03 0.70
CA SER A 91 -9.82 -15.02 0.87
C SER A 91 -11.21 -14.52 0.47
N THR A 92 -11.43 -13.21 0.54
CA THR A 92 -12.69 -12.53 0.18
C THR A 92 -12.59 -11.72 -1.12
N TYR A 93 -11.51 -11.90 -1.89
CA TYR A 93 -11.33 -11.22 -3.16
C TYR A 93 -12.39 -11.64 -4.18
N ILE A 94 -13.00 -10.65 -4.82
CA ILE A 94 -13.94 -10.85 -5.93
C ILE A 94 -13.12 -10.67 -7.20
N PRO A 95 -12.98 -11.71 -8.05
CA PRO A 95 -12.22 -11.60 -9.29
C PRO A 95 -12.87 -10.57 -10.21
N ASN A 96 -12.03 -9.78 -10.86
CA ASN A 96 -12.47 -8.87 -11.90
C ASN A 96 -12.50 -9.60 -13.26
N GLY A 97 -13.14 -9.01 -14.28
CA GLY A 97 -13.33 -9.67 -15.58
C GLY A 97 -12.20 -9.48 -16.58
N GLU A 98 -11.19 -8.66 -16.28
CA GLU A 98 -10.17 -8.20 -17.24
C GLU A 98 -8.74 -8.58 -16.84
N TRP A 99 -8.44 -8.65 -15.54
CA TRP A 99 -7.12 -8.88 -14.96
C TRP A 99 -7.12 -10.14 -14.10
N ASP A 100 -6.07 -10.95 -14.25
CA ASP A 100 -5.81 -12.17 -13.46
C ASP A 100 -4.77 -11.94 -12.35
#